data_AF-A0A0D0AE01-F1
#
_entry.id   AF-A0A0D0AE01-F1
#
_cell.length_a   1.000
_cell.length_b   1.000
_cell.length_c   1.000
_cell.angle_alpha   90.00
_cell.angle_beta   90.00
_cell.angle_gamma   90.00
#
_symmetry.space_group_name_H-M   'P 1'
#
loop_
_entity.id
_entity.type
_entity.pdbx_description
1 polymer ?
#
loop_
_entity_poly.entity_id
_entity_poly.type
_entity_poly.pdbx_seq_one_letter_code
_entity_poly.pdbx_strand_id
1 'polypeptide(L)'
;MIRQMNMDYALSQVLNYKTDGISHAITFYAINCQYNKYLKDQIASSMYLSIPIGIDIIPRIGLWHVHGHQDSCFVWYASNFIHGTGRIDGEIMETLWAPLNIIFLSARGMGTPYHKEVLDYQMNDYNFMKMIRITKFLSRKLQEAIKGAVESKFVFDDLNETTQPDMVILWKEEEALAHTNRAEDPAAMDIYEVRLERAPTRKQQELCLLQAQNCPNHLVMNSSGGRGAATWLATSLTIEESQISLSRDMAPTYLGVDVDADDPDFLVIVCNSLDDNYEDYSDINKDQNPRPDIHDASIFQPKLIVIPLPSNIGEVRCRELGLINLMKKEIALREGQANDALHAIRVHLGDKAVIFHNTVWSAKSQASCTRTWTQVYSVETRHIQK
;
A
#
# COMPACT_ATOMS: atom_id res chain seq x y z
N MET A 1 32.36 9.00 10.98
CA MET A 1 31.92 8.82 9.58
C MET A 1 32.89 7.85 8.93
N ILE A 2 32.45 6.63 8.60
CA ILE A 2 33.29 5.64 7.93
C ILE A 2 33.58 6.16 6.52
N ARG A 3 34.85 6.17 6.10
CA ARG A 3 35.25 6.55 4.74
C ARG A 3 35.04 5.34 3.82
N GLN A 4 34.55 5.56 2.61
CA GLN A 4 34.33 4.48 1.62
C GLN A 4 35.59 3.62 1.40
N MET A 5 36.78 4.25 1.41
CA MET A 5 38.07 3.56 1.33
C MET A 5 38.27 2.42 2.36
N ASN A 6 37.67 2.53 3.56
CA ASN A 6 37.74 1.46 4.55
C ASN A 6 36.86 0.27 4.15
N MET A 7 35.72 0.53 3.51
CA MET A 7 34.84 -0.51 2.98
C MET A 7 35.48 -1.18 1.77
N ASP A 8 36.12 -0.41 0.88
CA ASP A 8 36.84 -0.93 -0.28
C ASP A 8 37.94 -1.90 0.17
N TYR A 9 38.72 -1.50 1.19
CA TYR A 9 39.73 -2.34 1.80
C TYR A 9 39.14 -3.61 2.41
N ALA A 10 38.11 -3.49 3.24
CA ALA A 10 37.48 -4.65 3.88
C ALA A 10 36.93 -5.63 2.83
N LEU A 11 36.24 -5.14 1.81
CA LEU A 11 35.70 -5.95 0.72
C LEU A 11 36.82 -6.63 -0.08
N SER A 12 37.85 -5.88 -0.49
CA SER A 12 38.99 -6.45 -1.21
C SER A 12 39.68 -7.55 -0.40
N GLN A 13 39.95 -7.33 0.89
CA GLN A 13 40.62 -8.34 1.73
C GLN A 13 39.76 -9.60 1.90
N VAL A 14 38.46 -9.44 2.11
CA VAL A 14 37.52 -10.58 2.23
C VAL A 14 37.46 -11.36 0.92
N LEU A 15 37.36 -10.67 -0.22
CA LEU A 15 37.30 -11.33 -1.52
C LEU A 15 38.59 -12.03 -1.89
N ASN A 16 39.76 -11.59 -1.43
CA ASN A 16 41.03 -12.28 -1.69
C ASN A 16 41.33 -13.41 -0.68
N TYR A 17 40.51 -13.59 0.36
CA TYR A 17 40.77 -14.56 1.42
C TYR A 17 40.04 -15.89 1.18
N LYS A 18 40.79 -16.91 0.71
CA LYS A 18 40.30 -18.30 0.54
C LYS A 18 39.02 -18.42 -0.30
N THR A 19 38.98 -17.67 -1.40
CA THR A 19 37.84 -17.64 -2.33
C THR A 19 38.08 -18.42 -3.63
N ASP A 20 39.13 -19.26 -3.67
CA ASP A 20 39.43 -20.10 -4.84
C ASP A 20 38.22 -20.97 -5.20
N GLY A 21 37.77 -20.87 -6.45
CA GLY A 21 36.60 -21.61 -6.96
C GLY A 21 35.24 -20.96 -6.67
N ILE A 22 35.20 -19.81 -6.00
CA ILE A 22 33.98 -19.00 -5.84
C ILE A 22 33.84 -18.09 -7.06
N SER A 23 32.68 -18.16 -7.74
CA SER A 23 32.38 -17.34 -8.92
C SER A 23 31.46 -16.15 -8.63
N HIS A 24 30.74 -16.16 -7.51
CA HIS A 24 29.75 -15.14 -7.18
C HIS A 24 29.91 -14.71 -5.73
N ALA A 25 29.97 -13.39 -5.50
CA ALA A 25 30.03 -12.79 -4.19
C ALA A 25 28.85 -11.85 -3.98
N ILE A 26 27.92 -12.24 -3.11
CA ILE A 26 26.77 -11.41 -2.74
C ILE A 26 27.18 -10.49 -1.60
N THR A 27 27.09 -9.17 -1.81
CA THR A 27 27.49 -8.18 -0.81
C THR A 27 26.27 -7.48 -0.24
N PHE A 28 26.18 -7.34 1.08
CA PHE A 28 25.14 -6.56 1.73
C PHE A 28 25.71 -5.27 2.28
N TYR A 29 25.15 -4.15 1.83
CA TYR A 29 25.47 -2.83 2.38
C TYR A 29 24.26 -1.91 2.20
N ALA A 30 23.90 -1.17 3.25
CA ALA A 30 22.71 -0.30 3.22
C ALA A 30 22.71 0.64 2.01
N ILE A 31 23.88 1.18 1.64
CA ILE A 31 24.00 2.13 0.52
C ILE A 31 24.56 1.49 -0.76
N ASN A 32 24.36 0.18 -0.98
CA ASN A 32 24.92 -0.49 -2.15
C ASN A 32 24.47 0.10 -3.49
N CYS A 33 23.27 0.70 -3.57
CA CYS A 33 22.81 1.41 -4.76
C CYS A 33 23.62 2.68 -5.10
N GLN A 34 24.42 3.18 -4.15
CA GLN A 34 25.34 4.32 -4.35
C GLN A 34 26.79 3.83 -4.42
N TYR A 35 27.18 2.98 -3.48
CA TYR A 35 28.54 2.47 -3.33
C TYR A 35 28.99 1.66 -4.55
N ASN A 36 28.16 0.70 -5.01
CA ASN A 36 28.57 -0.20 -6.08
C ASN A 36 28.77 0.49 -7.43
N LYS A 37 28.16 1.66 -7.65
CA LYS A 37 28.28 2.42 -8.91
C LYS A 37 29.72 2.77 -9.25
N TYR A 38 30.54 3.08 -8.24
CA TYR A 38 31.92 3.52 -8.42
C TYR A 38 32.94 2.48 -7.94
N LEU A 39 32.49 1.34 -7.40
CA LEU A 39 33.36 0.35 -6.79
C LEU A 39 34.44 -0.17 -7.75
N LYS A 40 34.06 -0.48 -9.00
CA LYS A 40 35.00 -0.97 -10.01
C LYS A 40 36.08 0.08 -10.33
N ASP A 41 35.68 1.33 -10.50
CA ASP A 41 36.59 2.44 -10.79
C ASP A 41 37.51 2.74 -9.60
N GLN A 42 36.96 2.73 -8.38
CA GLN A 42 37.71 2.93 -7.13
C GLN A 42 38.80 1.87 -6.97
N ILE A 43 38.47 0.59 -7.17
CA ILE A 43 39.43 -0.50 -7.07
C ILE A 43 40.47 -0.43 -8.19
N ALA A 44 40.05 -0.16 -9.44
CA ALA A 44 40.97 -0.03 -10.57
C ALA A 44 41.95 1.16 -10.41
N SER A 45 41.53 2.23 -9.76
CA SER A 45 42.37 3.40 -9.47
C SER A 45 43.36 3.19 -8.33
N SER A 46 43.19 2.14 -7.53
CA SER A 46 43.99 1.87 -6.34
C SER A 46 45.19 0.97 -6.64
N MET A 47 46.33 1.29 -6.04
CA MET A 47 47.53 0.44 -6.11
C MET A 47 47.48 -0.75 -5.14
N TYR A 48 46.60 -0.70 -4.13
CA TYR A 48 46.62 -1.64 -3.00
C TYR A 48 45.40 -2.57 -2.96
N LEU A 49 44.39 -2.33 -3.80
CA LEU A 49 43.14 -3.08 -3.80
C LEU A 49 43.06 -3.94 -5.06
N SER A 50 42.56 -5.15 -4.89
CA SER A 50 42.28 -6.07 -5.99
C SER A 50 41.00 -6.85 -5.70
N ILE A 51 40.34 -7.29 -6.77
CA ILE A 51 39.30 -8.32 -6.72
C ILE A 51 39.84 -9.53 -7.49
N PRO A 52 39.70 -10.76 -6.98
CA PRO A 52 40.09 -11.94 -7.74
C PRO A 52 39.37 -12.03 -9.08
N ILE A 53 40.11 -12.48 -10.09
CA ILE A 53 39.58 -12.65 -11.44
C ILE A 53 38.50 -13.73 -11.42
N GLY A 54 37.36 -13.44 -12.06
CA GLY A 54 36.26 -14.39 -12.21
C GLY A 54 35.23 -14.38 -11.08
N ILE A 55 35.36 -13.50 -10.09
CA ILE A 55 34.32 -13.24 -9.09
C ILE A 55 33.39 -12.14 -9.59
N ASP A 56 32.11 -12.47 -9.77
CA ASP A 56 31.06 -11.49 -9.98
C ASP A 56 30.54 -10.95 -8.64
N ILE A 57 30.58 -9.64 -8.45
CA ILE A 57 30.12 -8.98 -7.23
C ILE A 57 28.67 -8.55 -7.44
N ILE A 58 27.81 -9.11 -6.60
CA ILE A 58 26.39 -8.91 -6.69
C ILE A 58 25.90 -8.03 -5.53
N PRO A 59 25.63 -6.73 -5.76
CA PRO A 59 25.33 -5.77 -4.69
C PRO A 59 23.91 -5.92 -4.17
N ARG A 60 23.72 -5.98 -2.85
CA ARG A 60 22.41 -6.12 -2.19
C ARG A 60 22.25 -5.12 -1.06
N ILE A 61 20.99 -4.78 -0.80
CA ILE A 61 20.60 -3.97 0.35
C ILE A 61 19.80 -4.89 1.27
N GLY A 62 20.04 -4.77 2.59
CA GLY A 62 19.27 -5.53 3.57
C GLY A 62 17.78 -5.25 3.42
N LEU A 63 16.95 -6.28 3.64
CA LEU A 63 15.53 -6.25 3.34
C LEU A 63 14.79 -5.18 4.15
N TRP A 64 15.26 -4.87 5.36
CA TRP A 64 14.71 -3.77 6.16
C TRP A 64 15.11 -2.41 5.61
N HIS A 65 16.35 -2.26 5.15
CA HIS A 65 16.87 -1.00 4.64
C HIS A 65 16.36 -0.64 3.25
N VAL A 66 16.13 -1.62 2.37
CA VAL A 66 15.78 -1.36 0.98
C VAL A 66 14.46 -0.60 0.83
N HIS A 67 13.53 -0.75 1.77
CA HIS A 67 12.27 0.00 1.81
C HIS A 67 12.45 1.49 2.11
N GLY A 68 13.60 1.90 2.69
CA GLY A 68 13.95 3.31 2.91
C GLY A 68 14.62 3.97 1.70
N HIS A 69 14.81 3.23 0.61
CA HIS A 69 15.40 3.74 -0.63
C HIS A 69 14.30 4.14 -1.62
N GLN A 70 14.68 4.70 -2.77
CA GLN A 70 13.76 4.89 -3.90
C GLN A 70 13.12 3.56 -4.32
N ASP A 71 11.89 3.59 -4.82
CA ASP A 71 11.07 2.41 -5.09
C ASP A 71 11.76 1.37 -5.98
N SER A 72 12.47 1.83 -7.03
CA SER A 72 13.24 0.93 -7.91
C SER A 72 14.34 0.14 -7.21
N CYS A 73 14.89 0.63 -6.08
CA CYS A 73 15.89 -0.13 -5.32
C CYS A 73 15.33 -1.44 -4.79
N PHE A 74 14.03 -1.54 -4.54
CA PHE A 74 13.41 -2.74 -4.00
C PHE A 74 13.63 -3.93 -4.94
N VAL A 75 13.21 -3.81 -6.20
CA VAL A 75 13.37 -4.88 -7.20
C VAL A 75 14.83 -5.05 -7.65
N TRP A 76 15.64 -3.98 -7.60
CA TRP A 76 17.04 -4.00 -8.03
C TRP A 76 18.04 -4.52 -7.00
N TYR A 77 17.74 -4.47 -5.69
CA TYR A 77 18.72 -4.81 -4.65
C TYR A 77 18.21 -5.71 -3.53
N ALA A 78 16.89 -5.92 -3.38
CA ALA A 78 16.37 -6.79 -2.32
C ALA A 78 16.67 -8.26 -2.60
N SER A 79 17.23 -8.96 -1.61
CA SER A 79 17.67 -10.38 -1.70
C SER A 79 16.64 -11.34 -2.31
N ASN A 80 15.34 -11.08 -2.09
CA ASN A 80 14.24 -11.93 -2.55
C ASN A 80 14.18 -12.09 -4.07
N PHE A 81 14.64 -11.10 -4.84
CA PHE A 81 14.56 -11.12 -6.31
C PHE A 81 15.81 -11.72 -6.96
N ILE A 82 16.67 -12.40 -6.19
CA ILE A 82 18.01 -12.77 -6.67
C ILE A 82 18.24 -14.26 -6.49
N HIS A 83 18.34 -14.92 -7.64
CA HIS A 83 18.67 -16.32 -7.77
C HIS A 83 19.91 -16.70 -6.95
N GLY A 84 19.78 -17.79 -6.18
CA GLY A 84 20.86 -18.32 -5.33
C GLY A 84 21.06 -17.64 -3.98
N THR A 85 20.42 -16.49 -3.71
CA THR A 85 20.58 -15.77 -2.43
C THR A 85 19.82 -16.45 -1.28
N GLY A 86 18.71 -17.12 -1.60
CA GLY A 86 17.77 -17.63 -0.61
C GLY A 86 17.07 -16.50 0.16
N ARG A 87 16.26 -16.88 1.16
CA ARG A 87 15.52 -15.93 1.99
C ARG A 87 16.36 -15.46 3.17
N ILE A 88 17.10 -14.37 2.95
CA ILE A 88 17.95 -13.74 3.96
C ILE A 88 17.61 -12.25 4.11
N ASP A 89 17.67 -11.76 5.35
CA ASP A 89 17.42 -10.36 5.68
C ASP A 89 18.59 -9.44 5.30
N GLY A 90 19.83 -9.95 5.33
CA GLY A 90 21.03 -9.15 5.12
C GLY A 90 21.47 -8.33 6.34
N GLU A 91 20.85 -8.52 7.52
CA GLU A 91 21.03 -7.67 8.72
C GLU A 91 21.95 -8.28 9.79
N ILE A 92 23.04 -8.91 9.36
CA ILE A 92 23.90 -9.66 10.28
C ILE A 92 24.53 -8.75 11.35
N MET A 93 24.98 -7.56 10.98
CA MET A 93 25.67 -6.66 11.90
C MET A 93 24.73 -6.05 12.95
N GLU A 94 23.52 -5.67 12.56
CA GLU A 94 22.56 -5.03 13.46
C GLU A 94 21.99 -6.00 14.49
N THR A 95 21.80 -7.26 14.09
CA THR A 95 21.36 -8.32 15.01
C THR A 95 22.37 -8.53 16.16
N LEU A 96 23.65 -8.21 15.94
CA LEU A 96 24.70 -8.28 16.97
C LEU A 96 24.71 -7.07 17.92
N TRP A 97 24.00 -5.98 17.61
CA TRP A 97 23.93 -4.82 18.51
C TRP A 97 23.19 -5.13 19.80
N ALA A 98 22.14 -5.95 19.75
CA ALA A 98 21.40 -6.36 20.95
C ALA A 98 22.31 -7.03 22.01
N PRO A 99 23.11 -8.06 21.68
CA PRO A 99 24.07 -8.61 22.62
C PRO A 99 25.19 -7.63 23.00
N LEU A 100 25.69 -6.82 22.06
CA LEU A 100 26.72 -5.79 22.36
C LEU A 100 26.23 -4.74 23.36
N ASN A 101 24.94 -4.36 23.31
CA ASN A 101 24.34 -3.40 24.24
C ASN A 101 24.38 -3.86 25.69
N ILE A 102 24.36 -5.18 25.95
CA ILE A 102 24.49 -5.74 27.30
C ILE A 102 25.88 -5.41 27.87
N ILE A 103 26.90 -5.48 27.03
CA ILE A 103 28.30 -5.26 27.39
C ILE A 103 28.61 -3.77 27.47
N PHE A 104 27.92 -2.95 26.68
CA PHE A 104 28.14 -1.50 26.64
C PHE A 104 28.07 -0.85 28.03
N LEU A 105 27.18 -1.32 28.91
CA LEU A 105 27.05 -0.80 30.28
C LEU A 105 28.32 -1.01 31.12
N SER A 106 29.00 -2.14 30.97
CA SER A 106 30.25 -2.41 31.70
C SER A 106 31.44 -1.67 31.08
N ALA A 107 31.41 -1.41 29.78
CA ALA A 107 32.46 -0.68 29.07
C ALA A 107 32.37 0.86 29.21
N ARG A 108 31.23 1.40 29.66
CA ARG A 108 30.97 2.85 29.72
C ARG A 108 31.98 3.65 30.56
N GLY A 109 32.48 3.07 31.66
CA GLY A 109 33.44 3.73 32.56
C GLY A 109 34.91 3.59 32.14
N MET A 110 35.18 2.86 31.07
CA MET A 110 36.54 2.54 30.62
C MET A 110 37.17 3.70 29.84
N GLY A 111 38.49 3.87 29.98
CA GLY A 111 39.24 4.76 29.10
C GLY A 111 39.15 4.33 27.64
N THR A 112 39.24 5.27 26.70
CA THR A 112 39.01 5.02 25.26
C THR A 112 39.80 3.85 24.65
N PRO A 113 41.10 3.64 24.95
CA PRO A 113 41.85 2.50 24.42
C PRO A 113 41.28 1.17 24.93
N TYR A 114 41.06 1.08 26.24
CA TYR A 114 40.54 -0.13 26.87
C TYR A 114 39.10 -0.44 26.46
N HIS A 115 38.27 0.59 26.28
CA HIS A 115 36.92 0.42 25.74
C HIS A 115 36.95 -0.23 24.34
N LYS A 116 37.83 0.22 23.45
CA LYS A 116 37.96 -0.38 22.10
C LYS A 116 38.38 -1.84 22.18
N GLU A 117 39.41 -2.14 22.98
CA GLU A 117 39.91 -3.51 23.15
C GLU A 117 38.82 -4.46 23.69
N VAL A 118 38.01 -4.00 24.65
CA VAL A 118 36.90 -4.80 25.18
C VAL A 118 35.83 -5.06 24.13
N LEU A 119 35.46 -4.06 23.32
CA LEU A 119 34.51 -4.28 22.23
C LEU A 119 35.06 -5.22 21.17
N ASP A 120 36.32 -5.04 20.74
CA ASP A 120 36.97 -5.89 19.75
C ASP A 120 37.08 -7.34 20.25
N TYR A 121 37.42 -7.54 21.52
CA TYR A 121 37.47 -8.87 22.14
C TYR A 121 36.10 -9.56 22.09
N GLN A 122 35.03 -8.84 22.42
CA GLN A 122 33.68 -9.40 22.44
C GLN A 122 33.17 -9.68 21.03
N MET A 123 33.40 -8.78 20.08
CA MET A 123 33.08 -9.01 18.67
C MET A 123 33.84 -10.23 18.10
N ASN A 124 35.12 -10.41 18.48
CA ASN A 124 35.89 -11.58 18.12
C ASN A 124 35.37 -12.87 18.75
N ASP A 125 34.93 -12.85 20.02
CA ASP A 125 34.28 -14.00 20.64
C ASP A 125 32.98 -14.38 19.91
N TYR A 126 32.15 -13.39 19.53
CA TYR A 126 30.96 -13.66 18.71
C TYR A 126 31.30 -14.29 17.36
N ASN A 127 32.35 -13.80 16.68
CA ASN A 127 32.83 -14.39 15.43
C ASN A 127 33.30 -15.84 15.63
N PHE A 128 34.07 -16.10 16.70
CA PHE A 128 34.52 -17.45 17.05
C PHE A 128 33.35 -18.39 17.36
N MET A 129 32.39 -17.93 18.17
CA MET A 129 31.18 -18.69 18.51
C MET A 129 30.35 -18.98 17.26
N LYS A 130 30.27 -18.06 16.31
CA LYS A 130 29.62 -18.28 15.00
C LYS A 130 30.34 -19.38 14.23
N MET A 131 31.67 -19.34 14.14
CA MET A 131 32.47 -20.36 13.44
C MET A 131 32.26 -21.76 14.03
N ILE A 132 32.32 -21.93 15.36
CA ILE A 132 32.15 -23.27 15.96
C ILE A 132 30.70 -23.77 15.91
N ARG A 133 29.71 -22.86 15.84
CA ARG A 133 28.28 -23.22 15.80
C ARG A 133 27.72 -23.33 14.38
N ILE A 134 28.49 -22.96 13.35
CA ILE A 134 28.00 -22.83 11.97
C ILE A 134 27.41 -24.13 11.45
N THR A 135 28.04 -25.28 11.72
CA THR A 135 27.57 -26.59 11.25
C THR A 135 26.18 -26.91 11.81
N LYS A 136 26.00 -26.77 13.13
CA LYS A 136 24.70 -27.01 13.79
C LYS A 136 23.63 -26.04 13.30
N PHE A 137 24.00 -24.77 13.08
CA PHE A 137 23.10 -23.76 12.55
C PHE A 137 22.65 -24.10 11.12
N LEU A 138 23.58 -24.44 10.23
CA LEU A 138 23.30 -24.77 8.83
C LEU A 138 22.48 -26.05 8.70
N SER A 139 22.78 -27.11 9.48
CA SER A 139 21.98 -28.34 9.48
C SER A 139 20.51 -28.08 9.82
N ARG A 140 20.24 -27.28 10.85
CA ARG A 140 18.88 -26.89 11.22
C ARG A 140 18.22 -26.03 10.13
N LYS A 141 18.94 -25.03 9.61
CA LYS A 141 18.42 -24.15 8.56
C LYS A 141 18.09 -24.90 7.27
N LEU A 142 18.88 -25.91 6.91
CA LEU A 142 18.59 -26.76 5.77
C LEU A 142 17.27 -27.53 5.95
N GLN A 143 17.02 -28.08 7.15
CA GLN A 143 15.75 -28.75 7.45
C GLN A 143 14.55 -27.79 7.36
N GLU A 144 14.69 -26.59 7.92
CA GLU A 144 13.68 -25.53 7.79
C GLU A 144 13.44 -25.15 6.32
N ALA A 145 14.50 -25.01 5.53
CA ALA A 145 14.41 -24.65 4.12
C ALA A 145 13.74 -25.75 3.28
N ILE A 146 14.03 -27.03 3.54
CA ILE A 146 13.38 -28.15 2.85
C ILE A 146 11.87 -28.13 3.13
N LYS A 147 11.48 -27.94 4.40
CA LYS A 147 10.06 -27.84 4.76
C LYS A 147 9.39 -26.64 4.07
N GLY A 148 10.02 -25.47 4.15
CA GLY A 148 9.50 -24.26 3.51
C GLY A 148 9.41 -24.36 1.99
N ALA A 149 10.30 -25.11 1.33
CA ALA A 149 10.25 -25.35 -0.10
C ALA A 149 9.03 -26.19 -0.50
N VAL A 150 8.65 -27.20 0.29
CA VAL A 150 7.44 -27.99 0.05
C VAL A 150 6.18 -27.14 0.20
N GLU A 151 6.10 -26.35 1.28
CA GLU A 151 4.97 -25.45 1.53
C GLU A 151 4.85 -24.38 0.42
N SER A 152 5.97 -23.76 0.03
CA SER A 152 5.98 -22.72 -1.01
C SER A 152 5.63 -23.29 -2.38
N LYS A 153 6.09 -24.52 -2.68
CA LYS A 153 5.77 -25.19 -3.94
C LYS A 153 4.27 -25.45 -4.07
N PHE A 154 3.63 -25.92 -3.01
CA PHE A 154 2.18 -26.15 -3.03
C PHE A 154 1.40 -24.88 -3.38
N VAL A 155 1.73 -23.75 -2.73
CA VAL A 155 1.09 -22.45 -3.02
C VAL A 155 1.41 -21.97 -4.43
N PHE A 156 2.64 -22.18 -4.90
CA PHE A 156 3.05 -21.80 -6.26
C PHE A 156 2.31 -22.61 -7.33
N ASP A 157 2.13 -23.91 -7.12
CA ASP A 157 1.40 -24.79 -8.04
C ASP A 157 -0.09 -24.41 -8.07
N ASP A 158 -0.72 -24.15 -6.92
CA ASP A 158 -2.11 -23.67 -6.82
C ASP A 158 -2.33 -22.32 -7.54
N LEU A 159 -1.39 -21.38 -7.40
CA LEU A 159 -1.41 -20.11 -8.14
C LEU A 159 -1.29 -20.31 -9.66
N ASN A 160 -0.46 -21.26 -10.10
CA ASN A 160 -0.33 -21.57 -11.53
C ASN A 160 -1.58 -22.23 -12.10
N GLU A 161 -2.25 -23.09 -11.33
CA GLU A 161 -3.48 -23.79 -11.74
C GLU A 161 -4.68 -22.83 -11.85
N THR A 162 -4.73 -21.79 -11.01
CA THR A 162 -5.80 -20.79 -11.01
C THR A 162 -5.59 -19.67 -12.03
N THR A 163 -4.40 -19.54 -12.60
CA THR A 163 -4.03 -18.49 -13.57
C THR A 163 -4.24 -18.96 -15.01
N GLN A 164 -4.51 -18.02 -15.93
CA GLN A 164 -4.65 -18.34 -17.35
C GLN A 164 -3.32 -18.90 -17.93
N PRO A 165 -3.33 -20.01 -18.69
CA PRO A 165 -2.10 -20.68 -19.13
C PRO A 165 -1.16 -19.83 -20.00
N ASP A 166 -1.72 -18.95 -20.81
CA ASP A 166 -1.00 -17.98 -21.65
C ASP A 166 -0.23 -16.97 -20.81
N MET A 167 -0.84 -16.45 -19.73
CA MET A 167 -0.18 -15.54 -18.80
C MET A 167 0.98 -16.22 -18.05
N VAL A 168 0.82 -17.49 -17.67
CA VAL A 168 1.89 -18.26 -17.02
C VAL A 168 3.10 -18.43 -17.95
N ILE A 169 2.87 -18.67 -19.25
CA ILE A 169 3.95 -18.77 -20.24
C ILE A 169 4.64 -17.42 -20.39
N LEU A 170 3.86 -16.35 -20.57
CA LEU A 170 4.38 -14.99 -20.71
C LEU A 170 5.25 -14.59 -19.51
N TRP A 171 4.76 -14.76 -18.28
CA TRP A 171 5.50 -14.35 -17.08
C TRP A 171 6.79 -15.15 -16.87
N LYS A 172 6.81 -16.43 -17.25
CA LYS A 172 8.05 -17.23 -17.22
C LYS A 172 9.09 -16.73 -18.21
N GLU A 173 8.66 -16.32 -19.40
CA GLU A 173 9.54 -15.73 -20.41
C GLU A 173 10.06 -14.35 -19.95
N GLU A 174 9.19 -13.50 -19.41
CA GLU A 174 9.56 -12.20 -18.85
C GLU A 174 10.54 -12.32 -17.68
N GLU A 175 10.28 -13.24 -16.74
CA GLU A 175 11.17 -13.54 -15.62
C GLU A 175 12.56 -13.98 -16.11
N ALA A 176 12.62 -14.92 -17.06
CA ALA A 176 13.88 -15.42 -17.59
C ALA A 176 14.69 -14.31 -18.28
N LEU A 177 14.02 -13.45 -19.07
CA LEU A 177 14.64 -12.30 -19.72
C LEU A 177 15.13 -11.26 -18.70
N ALA A 178 14.32 -10.95 -17.69
CA ALA A 178 14.68 -10.01 -16.63
C ALA A 178 15.94 -10.47 -15.88
N HIS A 179 16.01 -11.74 -15.50
CA HIS A 179 17.18 -12.29 -14.80
C HIS A 179 18.43 -12.35 -15.66
N THR A 180 18.30 -12.65 -16.96
CA THR A 180 19.45 -12.68 -17.88
C THR A 180 20.05 -11.29 -18.07
N ASN A 181 19.21 -10.26 -18.21
CA ASN A 181 19.64 -8.90 -18.49
C ASN A 181 20.04 -8.10 -17.24
N ARG A 182 19.67 -8.57 -16.04
CA ARG A 182 19.88 -7.88 -14.76
C ARG A 182 21.31 -7.39 -14.51
N ALA A 183 22.31 -8.17 -14.92
CA ALA A 183 23.72 -7.84 -14.68
C ALA A 183 24.17 -6.59 -15.45
N GLU A 184 23.59 -6.36 -16.63
CA GLU A 184 23.87 -5.20 -17.47
C GLU A 184 22.94 -4.04 -17.13
N ASP A 185 21.65 -4.33 -16.96
CA ASP A 185 20.62 -3.34 -16.63
C ASP A 185 19.73 -3.82 -15.47
N PRO A 186 19.90 -3.25 -14.26
CA PRO A 186 19.02 -3.53 -13.13
C PRO A 186 17.54 -3.24 -13.42
N ALA A 187 17.22 -2.29 -14.30
CA ALA A 187 15.85 -1.92 -14.66
C ALA A 187 15.08 -3.04 -15.36
N ALA A 188 15.78 -4.07 -15.88
CA ALA A 188 15.13 -5.28 -16.39
C ALA A 188 14.23 -5.96 -15.34
N MET A 189 14.47 -5.70 -14.05
CA MET A 189 13.71 -6.26 -12.92
C MET A 189 12.44 -5.46 -12.58
N ASP A 190 12.17 -4.35 -13.27
CA ASP A 190 10.98 -3.51 -13.03
C ASP A 190 9.67 -4.24 -13.38
N ILE A 191 9.74 -5.41 -14.01
CA ILE A 191 8.58 -6.32 -14.21
C ILE A 191 7.95 -6.75 -12.87
N TYR A 192 8.73 -6.79 -11.79
CA TYR A 192 8.24 -7.15 -10.45
C TYR A 192 7.63 -5.96 -9.70
N GLU A 193 7.72 -4.75 -10.26
CA GLU A 193 7.10 -3.58 -9.67
C GLU A 193 5.59 -3.60 -9.92
N VAL A 194 4.81 -3.45 -8.85
CA VAL A 194 3.35 -3.43 -8.96
C VAL A 194 2.93 -2.08 -9.55
N ARG A 195 2.71 -2.05 -10.87
CA ARG A 195 2.17 -0.89 -11.58
C ARG A 195 0.67 -0.79 -11.34
N LEU A 196 0.28 -0.27 -10.19
CA LEU A 196 -1.11 0.13 -9.95
C LEU A 196 -1.34 1.52 -10.57
N GLU A 197 -1.79 1.56 -11.81
CA GLU A 197 -2.36 2.79 -12.35
C GLU A 197 -3.52 3.20 -11.44
N ARG A 198 -3.42 4.38 -10.83
CA ARG A 198 -4.51 4.89 -10.00
C ARG A 198 -5.70 5.14 -10.89
N ALA A 199 -6.83 4.53 -10.54
CA ALA A 199 -8.09 4.81 -11.20
C ALA A 199 -8.38 6.32 -11.14
N PRO A 200 -8.95 6.91 -12.20
CA PRO A 200 -9.12 8.35 -12.28
C PRO A 200 -10.10 8.84 -11.20
N THR A 201 -9.73 9.91 -10.51
CA THR A 201 -10.58 10.55 -9.50
C THR A 201 -11.71 11.34 -10.16
N ARG A 202 -12.77 11.66 -9.39
CA ARG A 202 -13.87 12.50 -9.89
C ARG A 202 -13.35 13.82 -10.48
N LYS A 203 -12.35 14.43 -9.81
CA LYS A 203 -11.73 15.68 -10.25
C LYS A 203 -10.93 15.53 -11.53
N GLN A 204 -10.19 14.41 -11.68
CA GLN A 204 -9.45 14.13 -12.93
C GLN A 204 -10.40 13.91 -14.10
N GLN A 205 -11.51 13.21 -13.88
CA GLN A 205 -12.53 13.06 -14.92
C GLN A 205 -13.21 14.37 -15.27
N GLU A 206 -13.53 15.24 -14.29
CA GLU A 206 -14.04 16.58 -14.56
C GLU A 206 -13.08 17.37 -15.46
N LEU A 207 -11.79 17.37 -15.13
CA LEU A 207 -10.75 18.02 -15.95
C LEU A 207 -10.68 17.43 -17.36
N CYS A 208 -10.73 16.11 -17.51
CA CYS A 208 -10.75 15.43 -18.81
C CYS A 208 -11.98 15.85 -19.64
N LEU A 209 -13.15 15.91 -19.03
CA LEU A 209 -14.40 16.34 -19.67
C LEU A 209 -14.38 17.83 -20.07
N LEU A 210 -13.70 18.69 -19.30
CA LEU A 210 -13.50 20.11 -19.63
C LEU A 210 -12.50 20.27 -20.78
N GLN A 211 -11.42 19.51 -20.80
CA GLN A 211 -10.44 19.51 -21.88
C GLN A 211 -11.05 19.02 -23.20
N ALA A 212 -11.84 17.93 -23.16
CA ALA A 212 -12.55 17.41 -24.33
C ALA A 212 -13.54 18.41 -24.94
N GLN A 213 -14.11 19.31 -24.13
CA GLN A 213 -14.99 20.40 -24.59
C GLN A 213 -14.24 21.54 -25.29
N ASN A 214 -12.93 21.67 -25.06
CA ASN A 214 -12.10 22.74 -25.58
C ASN A 214 -11.27 22.32 -26.83
N CYS A 215 -11.35 21.06 -27.27
CA CYS A 215 -10.61 20.56 -28.43
C CYS A 215 -11.21 21.04 -29.78
N PRO A 216 -10.40 21.55 -30.74
CA PRO A 216 -10.91 22.18 -31.98
C PRO A 216 -11.52 21.22 -33.02
N ASN A 217 -11.36 19.90 -32.88
CA ASN A 217 -11.69 18.93 -33.93
C ASN A 217 -13.07 18.26 -33.81
N HIS A 218 -13.97 18.74 -32.94
CA HIS A 218 -15.34 18.22 -32.93
C HIS A 218 -16.16 18.90 -34.04
N LEU A 219 -16.12 18.30 -35.23
CA LEU A 219 -16.93 18.69 -36.37
C LEU A 219 -18.43 18.61 -36.03
N VAL A 220 -19.08 19.77 -36.02
CA VAL A 220 -20.48 20.04 -36.38
C VAL A 220 -21.53 19.06 -35.84
N MET A 221 -22.19 19.45 -34.74
CA MET A 221 -23.65 19.60 -34.74
C MET A 221 -24.09 20.52 -33.58
N ASN A 222 -24.97 21.45 -33.92
CA ASN A 222 -25.56 22.47 -33.07
C ASN A 222 -26.02 21.93 -31.71
N SER A 223 -25.33 22.31 -30.63
CA SER A 223 -25.97 22.54 -29.34
C SER A 223 -25.14 23.57 -28.56
N SER A 224 -25.69 24.77 -28.43
CA SER A 224 -25.17 25.89 -27.65
C SER A 224 -25.11 25.63 -26.13
N GLY A 225 -25.28 24.37 -25.67
CA GLY A 225 -25.38 23.96 -24.26
C GLY A 225 -24.19 23.18 -23.71
N GLY A 226 -23.08 23.07 -24.46
CA GLY A 226 -21.97 22.16 -24.12
C GLY A 226 -20.93 22.67 -23.12
N ARG A 227 -20.81 24.00 -22.91
CA ARG A 227 -19.79 24.59 -22.02
C ARG A 227 -20.29 24.64 -20.58
N GLY A 228 -19.51 24.09 -19.66
CA GLY A 228 -19.81 24.12 -18.22
C GLY A 228 -20.73 22.98 -17.75
N ALA A 229 -21.22 22.12 -18.64
CA ALA A 229 -22.06 20.97 -18.27
C ALA A 229 -21.35 19.99 -17.33
N ALA A 230 -20.04 19.78 -17.49
CA ALA A 230 -19.25 18.93 -16.59
C ALA A 230 -19.15 19.52 -15.18
N THR A 231 -18.87 20.82 -15.07
CA THR A 231 -18.81 21.52 -13.77
C THR A 231 -20.19 21.63 -13.12
N TRP A 232 -21.25 21.84 -13.91
CA TRP A 232 -22.62 21.80 -13.39
C TRP A 232 -22.94 20.43 -12.79
N LEU A 233 -22.68 19.33 -13.52
CA LEU A 233 -22.85 17.98 -13.01
C LEU A 233 -21.99 17.71 -11.76
N ALA A 234 -20.71 18.08 -11.76
CA ALA A 234 -19.83 17.88 -10.62
C ALA A 234 -20.29 18.67 -9.37
N THR A 235 -20.81 19.88 -9.58
CA THR A 235 -21.41 20.69 -8.50
C THR A 235 -22.67 20.03 -7.97
N SER A 236 -23.56 19.56 -8.86
CA SER A 236 -24.78 18.85 -8.49
C SER A 236 -24.49 17.57 -7.70
N LEU A 237 -23.48 16.79 -8.10
CA LEU A 237 -23.03 15.61 -7.35
C LEU A 237 -22.47 15.97 -5.96
N THR A 238 -21.76 17.09 -5.84
CA THR A 238 -21.26 17.58 -4.54
C THR A 238 -22.42 17.99 -3.62
N ILE A 239 -23.49 18.57 -4.18
CA ILE A 239 -24.70 18.89 -3.43
C ILE A 239 -25.42 17.59 -3.01
N GLU A 240 -25.50 16.59 -3.88
CA GLU A 240 -26.07 15.26 -3.56
C GLU A 240 -25.33 14.61 -2.39
N GLU A 241 -23.99 14.57 -2.44
CA GLU A 241 -23.14 14.07 -1.34
C GLU A 241 -23.40 14.83 -0.03
N SER A 242 -23.53 16.16 -0.12
CA SER A 242 -23.85 17.01 1.05
C SER A 242 -25.23 16.70 1.63
N GLN A 243 -26.24 16.46 0.78
CA GLN A 243 -27.58 16.05 1.22
C GLN A 243 -27.56 14.69 1.91
N ILE A 244 -26.78 13.73 1.40
CA ILE A 244 -26.62 12.40 1.99
C ILE A 244 -25.94 12.49 3.37
N SER A 245 -24.82 13.20 3.47
CA SER A 245 -24.12 13.41 4.76
C SER A 245 -25.03 14.08 5.78
N LEU A 246 -25.73 15.15 5.38
CA LEU A 246 -26.67 15.86 6.23
C LEU A 246 -27.85 15.00 6.69
N SER A 247 -28.30 14.05 5.87
CA SER A 247 -29.36 13.11 6.23
C SER A 247 -28.88 12.07 7.24
N ARG A 248 -27.66 11.56 7.05
CA ARG A 248 -27.00 10.66 8.01
C ARG A 248 -26.84 11.30 9.39
N ASP A 249 -26.43 12.57 9.44
CA ASP A 249 -26.21 13.28 10.71
C ASP A 249 -27.52 13.61 11.46
N MET A 250 -28.66 13.71 10.76
CA MET A 250 -29.97 13.99 11.35
C MET A 250 -30.82 12.74 11.65
N ALA A 251 -30.44 11.57 11.11
CA ALA A 251 -31.14 10.31 11.37
C ALA A 251 -31.33 9.99 12.87
N PRO A 252 -30.37 10.29 13.78
CA PRO A 252 -30.57 10.09 15.22
C PRO A 252 -31.63 11.00 15.84
N THR A 253 -31.89 12.17 15.25
CA THR A 253 -32.79 13.19 15.82
C THR A 253 -34.27 12.92 15.51
N TYR A 254 -34.58 12.17 14.46
CA TYR A 254 -35.96 11.93 14.00
C TYR A 254 -36.63 10.68 14.58
N LEU A 255 -35.86 9.72 15.11
CA LEU A 255 -36.39 8.47 15.66
C LEU A 255 -36.72 8.53 17.17
N GLY A 256 -36.55 9.68 17.83
CA GLY A 256 -37.02 9.90 19.20
C GLY A 256 -36.41 8.96 20.24
N VAL A 257 -35.20 8.45 19.99
CA VAL A 257 -34.43 7.70 20.99
C VAL A 257 -33.28 8.60 21.44
N ASP A 258 -33.26 8.95 22.72
CA ASP A 258 -32.03 9.47 23.34
C ASP A 258 -31.01 8.34 23.29
N VAL A 259 -29.97 8.47 22.48
CA VAL A 259 -28.91 7.44 22.36
C VAL A 259 -27.56 8.04 22.68
N ASP A 260 -26.97 7.53 23.75
CA ASP A 260 -25.54 7.61 24.05
C ASP A 260 -24.75 7.03 22.86
N ALA A 261 -23.79 7.80 22.35
CA ALA A 261 -23.09 7.56 21.08
C ALA A 261 -22.17 6.31 21.02
N ASP A 262 -22.36 5.32 21.88
CA ASP A 262 -21.46 4.17 22.09
C ASP A 262 -22.10 2.78 21.79
N ASP A 263 -23.31 2.69 21.21
CA ASP A 263 -23.92 1.39 20.86
C ASP A 263 -23.70 0.99 19.37
N PRO A 264 -22.92 -0.07 19.08
CA PRO A 264 -22.58 -0.51 17.71
C PRO A 264 -23.69 -1.28 16.97
N ASP A 265 -24.80 -1.68 17.62
CA ASP A 265 -25.83 -2.53 16.97
C ASP A 265 -26.91 -1.74 16.18
N PHE A 266 -26.92 -0.40 16.24
CA PHE A 266 -27.95 0.41 15.56
C PHE A 266 -27.82 0.44 14.03
N LEU A 267 -26.62 0.19 13.48
CA LEU A 267 -26.32 0.36 12.06
C LEU A 267 -26.96 -0.72 11.15
N VAL A 268 -27.39 -1.84 11.72
CA VAL A 268 -28.01 -2.96 10.97
C VAL A 268 -29.48 -2.66 10.61
N ILE A 269 -30.16 -1.80 11.37
CA ILE A 269 -31.61 -1.57 11.19
C ILE A 269 -31.90 -0.62 10.01
N VAL A 270 -31.03 0.36 9.76
CA VAL A 270 -31.24 1.36 8.70
C VAL A 270 -30.97 0.81 7.29
N CYS A 271 -30.14 -0.24 7.16
CA CYS A 271 -29.86 -0.85 5.85
C CYS A 271 -30.97 -1.82 5.40
N ASN A 272 -31.72 -2.41 6.33
CA ASN A 272 -32.73 -3.43 6.00
C ASN A 272 -34.12 -2.85 5.63
N SER A 273 -34.36 -1.56 5.83
CA SER A 273 -35.67 -0.94 5.54
C SER A 273 -35.81 -0.38 4.12
N LEU A 274 -34.76 -0.47 3.30
CA LEU A 274 -34.78 0.01 1.91
C LEU A 274 -35.04 -1.10 0.89
N ASP A 275 -35.27 -2.35 1.31
CA ASP A 275 -35.33 -3.50 0.41
C ASP A 275 -36.69 -4.24 0.36
N ASP A 276 -37.74 -3.76 1.02
CA ASP A 276 -39.05 -4.44 0.99
C ASP A 276 -40.20 -3.61 0.40
N ASN A 277 -40.57 -4.03 -0.80
CA ASN A 277 -41.92 -4.14 -1.35
C ASN A 277 -42.66 -2.89 -1.89
N TYR A 278 -42.64 -2.84 -3.21
CA TYR A 278 -43.71 -2.43 -4.11
C TYR A 278 -45.01 -3.22 -3.80
N GLU A 279 -46.00 -2.60 -3.15
CA GLU A 279 -47.39 -3.03 -3.29
C GLU A 279 -48.37 -1.86 -3.44
N ASP A 280 -49.29 -2.14 -4.34
CA ASP A 280 -50.38 -1.37 -4.92
C ASP A 280 -51.46 -1.00 -3.88
N TYR A 281 -51.93 0.25 -3.91
CA TYR A 281 -53.09 0.66 -3.13
C TYR A 281 -54.07 1.43 -4.01
N SER A 282 -55.04 0.68 -4.54
CA SER A 282 -56.35 1.20 -4.91
C SER A 282 -57.37 1.00 -3.76
N ASP A 283 -58.16 2.05 -3.55
CA ASP A 283 -59.53 2.09 -3.00
C ASP A 283 -59.84 2.34 -1.50
N ILE A 284 -60.18 3.63 -1.24
CA ILE A 284 -61.50 4.18 -0.83
C ILE A 284 -62.00 4.10 0.66
N ASN A 285 -62.24 5.32 1.20
CA ASN A 285 -63.22 5.78 2.23
C ASN A 285 -63.01 5.39 3.72
N LYS A 286 -63.32 6.20 4.76
CA LYS A 286 -64.11 7.44 4.90
C LYS A 286 -63.88 8.09 6.28
N ASP A 287 -64.05 9.41 6.33
CA ASP A 287 -64.52 10.25 7.45
C ASP A 287 -63.78 10.25 8.81
N GLN A 288 -63.15 11.40 9.13
CA GLN A 288 -63.68 12.41 10.08
C GLN A 288 -62.71 13.59 10.22
N ASN A 289 -63.18 14.81 9.91
CA ASN A 289 -62.58 16.10 10.29
C ASN A 289 -63.47 16.69 11.42
N PRO A 290 -62.98 17.47 12.42
CA PRO A 290 -62.37 18.80 12.15
C PRO A 290 -61.29 19.20 13.22
N ARG A 291 -60.46 20.25 13.17
CA ARG A 291 -60.52 21.67 12.75
C ARG A 291 -59.08 22.20 12.55
N PRO A 292 -58.91 23.37 11.89
CA PRO A 292 -57.65 23.81 11.32
C PRO A 292 -56.86 24.71 12.28
N ASP A 293 -55.54 24.54 12.34
CA ASP A 293 -54.65 25.64 12.68
C ASP A 293 -53.58 25.77 11.59
N ILE A 294 -53.60 26.95 10.99
CA ILE A 294 -52.73 27.38 9.91
C ILE A 294 -51.39 27.76 10.53
N HIS A 295 -50.37 26.94 10.31
CA HIS A 295 -48.99 27.42 10.18
C HIS A 295 -48.41 26.89 8.88
N ASP A 296 -48.87 27.53 7.80
CA ASP A 296 -48.28 27.51 6.49
C ASP A 296 -46.93 28.25 6.54
N ALA A 297 -45.88 27.48 6.81
CA ALA A 297 -44.59 27.69 6.19
C ALA A 297 -44.23 26.32 5.65
N SER A 298 -44.28 26.15 4.33
CA SER A 298 -43.58 25.05 3.68
C SER A 298 -42.12 25.11 4.15
N ILE A 299 -41.79 24.28 5.14
CA ILE A 299 -40.43 24.14 5.63
C ILE A 299 -39.67 23.61 4.42
N PHE A 300 -38.97 24.49 3.71
CA PHE A 300 -38.09 24.12 2.62
C PHE A 300 -37.07 23.16 3.24
N GLN A 301 -37.21 21.87 2.95
CA GLN A 301 -36.30 20.83 3.40
C GLN A 301 -35.34 20.53 2.25
N PRO A 302 -34.21 21.26 2.14
CA PRO A 302 -33.27 21.09 1.04
C PRO A 302 -32.70 19.68 0.92
N LYS A 303 -32.86 18.83 1.93
CA LYS A 303 -32.42 17.42 1.96
C LYS A 303 -33.33 16.46 1.19
N LEU A 304 -34.62 16.78 1.07
CA LEU A 304 -35.60 15.94 0.35
C LEU A 304 -35.76 16.37 -1.12
N ILE A 305 -35.05 17.40 -1.55
CA ILE A 305 -35.12 17.89 -2.92
C ILE A 305 -34.29 16.97 -3.80
N VAL A 306 -34.98 16.29 -4.71
CA VAL A 306 -34.37 15.49 -5.75
C VAL A 306 -33.65 16.41 -6.72
N ILE A 307 -32.33 16.28 -6.80
CA ILE A 307 -31.51 17.03 -7.75
C ILE A 307 -31.79 16.45 -9.14
N PRO A 308 -32.07 17.27 -10.17
CA PRO A 308 -32.41 16.81 -11.52
C PRO A 308 -31.17 16.36 -12.29
N LEU A 309 -30.46 15.37 -11.76
CA LEU A 309 -29.39 14.67 -12.44
C LEU A 309 -29.97 13.72 -13.50
N PRO A 310 -29.26 13.46 -14.61
CA PRO A 310 -29.70 12.46 -15.60
C PRO A 310 -30.06 11.10 -14.99
N SER A 311 -29.36 10.65 -13.95
CA SER A 311 -29.71 9.46 -13.15
C SER A 311 -31.12 9.50 -12.56
N ASN A 312 -31.55 10.67 -12.07
CA ASN A 312 -32.85 10.85 -11.40
C ASN A 312 -33.98 11.14 -12.39
N ILE A 313 -33.66 11.64 -13.58
CA ILE A 313 -34.62 11.86 -14.68
C ILE A 313 -34.94 10.54 -15.39
N GLY A 314 -33.97 9.61 -15.42
CA GLY A 314 -34.10 8.31 -16.06
C GLY A 314 -33.71 8.30 -17.53
N GLU A 315 -33.23 7.16 -18.01
CA GLU A 315 -32.64 7.00 -19.35
C GLU A 315 -33.64 7.30 -20.48
N VAL A 316 -34.85 6.76 -20.40
CA VAL A 316 -35.89 6.93 -21.45
C VAL A 316 -36.19 8.42 -21.66
N ARG A 317 -36.41 9.14 -20.55
CA ARG A 317 -36.73 10.56 -20.57
C ARG A 317 -35.53 11.42 -21.00
N CYS A 318 -34.31 11.05 -20.60
CA CYS A 318 -33.11 11.71 -21.08
C CYS A 318 -32.90 11.55 -22.58
N ARG A 319 -33.23 10.38 -23.16
CA ARG A 319 -33.18 10.14 -24.61
C ARG A 319 -34.22 10.97 -25.36
N GLU A 320 -35.45 11.06 -24.84
CA GLU A 320 -36.52 11.91 -25.39
C GLU A 320 -36.13 13.40 -25.41
N LEU A 321 -35.42 13.86 -24.37
CA LEU A 321 -34.96 15.25 -24.21
C LEU A 321 -33.61 15.54 -24.90
N GLY A 322 -32.99 14.56 -25.56
CA GLY A 322 -31.70 14.72 -26.23
C GLY A 322 -30.50 14.89 -25.28
N LEU A 323 -30.61 14.46 -24.02
CA LEU A 323 -29.60 14.62 -22.96
C LEU A 323 -28.54 13.50 -22.91
N ILE A 324 -28.38 12.73 -23.99
CA ILE A 324 -27.47 11.57 -24.05
C ILE A 324 -26.02 11.96 -23.72
N ASN A 325 -25.57 13.13 -24.18
CA ASN A 325 -24.22 13.62 -23.88
C ASN A 325 -24.05 14.01 -22.40
N LEU A 326 -25.12 14.44 -21.73
CA LEU A 326 -25.11 14.76 -20.30
C LEU A 326 -25.05 13.47 -19.46
N MET A 327 -25.79 12.43 -19.87
CA MET A 327 -25.72 11.10 -19.24
C MET A 327 -24.32 10.51 -19.28
N LYS A 328 -23.65 10.54 -20.45
CA LYS A 328 -22.28 10.01 -20.57
C LYS A 328 -21.28 10.75 -19.68
N LYS A 329 -21.44 12.08 -19.56
CA LYS A 329 -20.61 12.90 -18.67
C LYS A 329 -20.88 12.59 -17.20
N GLU A 330 -22.14 12.36 -16.83
CA GLU A 330 -22.49 11.96 -15.46
C GLU A 330 -21.91 10.58 -15.13
N ILE A 331 -22.07 9.57 -16.01
CA ILE A 331 -21.52 8.22 -15.81
C ILE A 331 -20.02 8.30 -15.55
N ALA A 332 -19.29 9.05 -16.38
CA ALA A 332 -17.87 9.28 -16.15
C ALA A 332 -17.65 9.80 -14.73
N LEU A 333 -18.22 10.96 -14.37
CA LEU A 333 -18.06 11.55 -13.02
C LEU A 333 -18.42 10.60 -11.86
N ARG A 334 -19.44 9.75 -12.04
CA ARG A 334 -19.86 8.74 -11.05
C ARG A 334 -18.82 7.62 -10.90
N GLU A 335 -18.16 7.20 -11.98
CA GLU A 335 -17.03 6.25 -11.90
C GLU A 335 -15.89 6.85 -11.07
N GLY A 336 -15.55 8.13 -11.26
CA GLY A 336 -14.52 8.80 -10.47
C GLY A 336 -14.92 8.98 -9.01
N GLN A 337 -16.20 9.26 -8.74
CA GLN A 337 -16.76 9.29 -7.39
C GLN A 337 -16.64 7.91 -6.71
N ALA A 338 -16.93 6.83 -7.43
CA ALA A 338 -16.77 5.46 -6.93
C ALA A 338 -15.29 5.12 -6.67
N ASN A 339 -14.38 5.56 -7.54
CA ASN A 339 -12.93 5.40 -7.34
C ASN A 339 -12.44 6.15 -6.10
N ASP A 340 -12.91 7.39 -5.88
CA ASP A 340 -12.58 8.19 -4.71
C ASP A 340 -13.11 7.53 -3.42
N ALA A 341 -14.34 7.02 -3.43
CA ALA A 341 -14.92 6.28 -2.31
C ALA A 341 -14.15 4.97 -2.01
N LEU A 342 -13.81 4.21 -3.05
CA LEU A 342 -13.02 2.98 -2.91
C LEU A 342 -11.63 3.27 -2.36
N HIS A 343 -10.99 4.36 -2.80
CA HIS A 343 -9.70 4.79 -2.25
C HIS A 343 -9.83 5.16 -0.76
N ALA A 344 -10.87 5.90 -0.38
CA ALA A 344 -11.13 6.24 1.01
C ALA A 344 -11.32 4.99 1.90
N ILE A 345 -12.07 3.99 1.42
CA ILE A 345 -12.23 2.71 2.13
C ILE A 345 -10.88 1.99 2.28
N ARG A 346 -10.06 1.93 1.22
CA ARG A 346 -8.73 1.30 1.26
C ARG A 346 -7.80 1.99 2.26
N VAL A 347 -7.78 3.33 2.28
CA VAL A 347 -7.00 4.11 3.25
C VAL A 347 -7.47 3.83 4.67
N HIS A 348 -8.79 3.82 4.91
CA HIS A 348 -9.37 3.52 6.22
C HIS A 348 -8.98 2.11 6.72
N LEU A 349 -9.13 1.10 5.86
CA LEU A 349 -8.71 -0.26 6.18
C LEU A 349 -7.21 -0.34 6.47
N GLY A 350 -6.40 0.39 5.69
CA GLY A 350 -4.95 0.51 5.92
C GLY A 350 -4.63 1.10 7.30
N ASP A 351 -5.25 2.23 7.65
CA ASP A 351 -5.07 2.88 8.94
C ASP A 351 -5.51 1.97 10.09
N LYS A 352 -6.66 1.29 9.95
CA LYS A 352 -7.16 0.32 10.94
C LYS A 352 -6.18 -0.84 11.12
N ALA A 353 -5.64 -1.39 10.03
CA ALA A 353 -4.65 -2.47 10.08
C ALA A 353 -3.33 -2.03 10.75
N VAL A 354 -2.84 -0.83 10.45
CA VAL A 354 -1.62 -0.28 11.07
C VAL A 354 -1.81 -0.07 12.56
N ILE A 355 -2.94 0.52 12.97
CA ILE A 355 -3.26 0.72 14.39
C ILE A 355 -3.37 -0.63 15.09
N PHE A 356 -4.10 -1.59 14.50
CA PHE A 356 -4.23 -2.93 15.05
C PHE A 356 -2.86 -3.59 15.28
N HIS A 357 -1.99 -3.58 14.27
CA HIS A 357 -0.67 -4.19 14.35
C HIS A 357 0.24 -3.50 15.40
N ASN A 358 0.23 -2.18 15.45
CA ASN A 358 1.15 -1.45 16.33
C ASN A 358 0.67 -1.40 17.78
N THR A 359 -0.64 -1.33 18.00
CA THR A 359 -1.21 -1.08 19.32
C THR A 359 -1.72 -2.36 19.99
N VAL A 360 -2.48 -3.19 19.28
CA VAL A 360 -3.12 -4.38 19.87
C VAL A 360 -2.12 -5.50 20.11
N TRP A 361 -1.22 -5.77 19.15
CA TRP A 361 -0.17 -6.80 19.36
C TRP A 361 0.89 -6.42 20.40
N SER A 362 1.11 -5.12 20.61
CA SER A 362 2.06 -4.63 21.62
C SER A 362 1.48 -4.59 23.04
N ALA A 363 0.17 -4.72 23.19
CA ALA A 363 -0.52 -4.61 24.48
C ALA A 363 -0.34 -5.91 25.30
N LYS A 364 0.38 -5.81 26.42
CA LYS A 364 0.70 -6.95 27.31
C LYS A 364 -0.21 -7.08 28.54
N SER A 365 -1.14 -6.15 28.74
CA SER A 365 -2.06 -6.13 29.89
C SER A 365 -3.50 -5.91 29.46
N GLN A 366 -4.45 -6.41 30.28
CA GLN A 366 -5.88 -6.35 29.98
C GLN A 366 -6.38 -4.91 29.82
N ALA A 367 -5.95 -3.98 30.69
CA ALA A 367 -6.29 -2.56 30.60
C ALA A 367 -5.66 -1.84 29.39
N SER A 368 -4.45 -2.25 28.98
CA SER A 368 -3.84 -1.76 27.74
C SER A 368 -4.63 -2.24 26.53
N CYS A 369 -5.07 -3.50 26.55
CA CYS A 369 -5.85 -4.12 25.49
C CYS A 369 -7.18 -3.36 25.28
N THR A 370 -7.93 -3.07 26.35
CA THR A 370 -9.20 -2.32 26.24
C THR A 370 -9.01 -0.94 25.64
N ARG A 371 -7.98 -0.18 26.06
CA ARG A 371 -7.69 1.15 25.51
C ARG A 371 -7.23 1.11 24.05
N THR A 372 -6.45 0.10 23.66
CA THR A 372 -6.02 -0.07 22.26
C THR A 372 -7.17 -0.50 21.36
N TRP A 373 -8.11 -1.31 21.87
CA TRP A 373 -9.35 -1.61 21.17
C TRP A 373 -10.21 -0.35 21.00
N THR A 374 -10.33 0.51 22.02
CA THR A 374 -11.00 1.82 21.89
C THR A 374 -10.37 2.70 20.79
N GLN A 375 -9.04 2.63 20.60
CA GLN A 375 -8.38 3.36 19.50
C GLN A 375 -8.75 2.79 18.13
N VAL A 376 -8.81 1.46 17.98
CA VAL A 376 -9.28 0.79 16.76
C VAL A 376 -10.74 1.17 16.45
N TYR A 377 -11.62 1.15 17.45
CA TYR A 377 -13.02 1.57 17.31
C TYR A 377 -13.16 3.08 17.02
N SER A 378 -12.25 3.93 17.53
CA SER A 378 -12.29 5.36 17.24
C SER A 378 -11.98 5.71 15.78
N VAL A 379 -11.28 4.83 15.06
CA VAL A 379 -11.07 4.99 13.61
C VAL A 379 -12.33 4.60 12.84
N GLU A 380 -13.12 3.67 13.36
CA GLU A 380 -14.44 3.30 12.85
C GLU A 380 -15.40 4.49 12.91
N THR A 381 -15.43 5.22 14.03
CA THR A 381 -16.35 6.36 14.24
C THR A 381 -15.94 7.64 13.51
N ARG A 382 -14.64 7.91 13.33
CA ARG A 382 -14.15 9.14 12.68
C ARG A 382 -14.49 9.29 11.20
N HIS A 383 -14.77 8.20 10.50
CA HIS A 383 -15.08 8.22 9.06
C HIS A 383 -16.56 8.03 8.75
N ILE A 384 -17.37 7.59 9.72
CA ILE A 384 -18.84 7.63 9.64
C ILE A 384 -19.37 9.06 9.82
N GLN A 385 -18.50 10.05 10.10
CA GLN A 385 -18.86 11.47 10.27
C GLN A 385 -18.34 12.40 9.15
N LYS A 386 -17.61 11.88 8.16
CA LYS A 386 -17.25 12.59 6.92
C LYS A 386 -17.93 11.93 5.73
#